data_AF-A0A1Y5KFW0-F1
#
_entry.id   AF-A0A1Y5KFW0-F1
#
_cell.length_a   1.000
_cell.length_b   1.000
_cell.length_c   1.000
_cell.angle_alpha   90.00
_cell.angle_beta   90.00
_cell.angle_gamma   90.00
#
_symmetry.space_group_name_H-M   'P 1'
#
loop_
_entity.id
_entity.type
_entity.pdbx_description
1 polymer ?
#
loop_
_entity_poly.entity_id
_entity_poly.type
_entity_poly.pdbx_seq_one_letter_code
_entity_poly.pdbx_strand_id
1 'polypeptide(L)' 'MDEFHKKLRDASTAMILLSKEFERLEPNHSDHLIKDYPFSVCLLEVVHAMLEWQETINNQLEVNKRGEKTNS' A
#
# COMPACT_ATOMS: atom_id res chain seq x y z
N MET A 1 7.93 9.76 13.02
CA MET A 1 7.92 8.75 11.96
C MET A 1 7.17 7.49 12.35
N ASP A 2 7.24 7.03 13.60
CA ASP A 2 6.60 5.77 14.02
C ASP A 2 5.09 5.70 13.80
N GLU A 3 4.35 6.76 14.15
CA GLU A 3 2.89 6.80 13.94
C GLU A 3 2.54 6.79 12.45
N PHE A 4 3.31 7.50 11.62
CA PHE A 4 3.13 7.48 10.17
C PHE A 4 3.34 6.07 9.60
N HIS A 5 4.40 5.34 10.00
CA HIS A 5 4.59 3.95 9.55
C HIS A 5 3.50 3.02 10.03
N LYS A 6 2.99 3.22 11.24
CA LYS A 6 1.86 2.46 11.73
C LYS A 6 0.65 2.67 10.84
N LYS A 7 0.30 3.93 10.55
CA LYS A 7 -0.81 4.27 9.65
C LYS A 7 -0.61 3.75 8.24
N LEU A 8 0.62 3.80 7.72
CA LEU A 8 0.94 3.25 6.41
C LEU A 8 0.75 1.73 6.37
N ARG A 9 1.24 0.99 7.37
CA ARG A 9 1.01 -0.46 7.47
C ARG A 9 -0.47 -0.81 7.60
N ASP A 10 -1.21 -0.05 8.40
CA ASP A 10 -2.65 -0.25 8.59
C ASP A 10 -3.40 -0.02 7.28
N ALA A 11 -3.05 1.05 6.53
CA ALA A 11 -3.61 1.33 5.21
C ALA A 11 -3.26 0.23 4.20
N SER A 12 -2.00 -0.22 4.14
CA SER A 12 -1.56 -1.32 3.27
C SER A 12 -2.35 -2.60 3.53
N THR A 13 -2.56 -2.92 4.80
CA THR A 13 -3.37 -4.08 5.19
C THR A 13 -4.82 -3.92 4.74
N ALA A 14 -5.42 -2.74 4.96
CA ALA A 14 -6.79 -2.47 4.53
C ALA A 14 -6.96 -2.58 3.01
N MET A 15 -6.00 -2.08 2.22
CA MET A 15 -6.04 -2.17 0.76
C MET A 15 -5.89 -3.60 0.25
N ILE A 16 -5.05 -4.43 0.87
CA ILE A 16 -4.95 -5.87 0.56
C ILE A 16 -6.28 -6.59 0.85
N LEU A 17 -6.93 -6.27 1.96
CA LEU A 17 -8.23 -6.89 2.29
C LEU A 17 -9.32 -6.43 1.32
N LEU A 18 -9.30 -5.14 0.95
CA LEU A 18 -10.22 -4.59 -0.03
C LEU A 18 -10.03 -5.24 -1.41
N SER A 19 -8.80 -5.50 -1.85
CA SER A 19 -8.56 -6.14 -3.15
C SER A 19 -9.11 -7.55 -3.20
N LYS A 20 -9.01 -8.32 -2.11
CA LYS A 20 -9.61 -9.66 -2.01
C LYS A 20 -11.14 -9.61 -2.11
N GLU A 21 -11.76 -8.65 -1.43
CA GLU A 21 -13.22 -8.46 -1.52
C GLU A 21 -13.66 -7.98 -2.90
N PHE A 22 -12.84 -7.14 -3.54
CA PHE A 22 -13.07 -6.71 -4.92
C PHE A 22 -13.06 -7.91 -5.88
N GLU A 23 -12.00 -8.72 -5.86
CA GLU A 23 -11.87 -9.94 -6.69
C GLU A 23 -13.03 -10.91 -6.44
N ARG A 24 -13.47 -11.06 -5.18
CA ARG A 24 -14.61 -11.91 -4.82
C ARG A 24 -15.94 -11.41 -5.43
N LEU A 25 -16.12 -10.09 -5.54
CA LEU A 25 -17.36 -9.46 -6.00
C LEU A 25 -17.39 -9.21 -7.50
N GLU A 26 -16.22 -9.01 -8.12
CA GLU A 26 -16.03 -8.64 -9.53
C GLU A 26 -16.88 -9.48 -10.51
N PRO A 27 -16.96 -10.82 -10.42
CA PRO A 27 -17.72 -11.63 -11.39
C PRO A 27 -19.21 -11.29 -11.45
N ASN A 28 -19.77 -10.75 -10.36
CA ASN A 28 -21.21 -10.49 -10.23
C ASN A 28 -21.56 -9.01 -10.14
N HIS A 29 -20.58 -8.13 -9.90
CA HIS A 29 -20.80 -6.70 -9.61
C HIS A 29 -19.84 -5.78 -10.37
N SER A 30 -19.19 -6.27 -11.44
CA SER A 30 -18.22 -5.50 -12.23
C SER A 30 -18.75 -4.11 -12.61
N ASP A 31 -19.97 -4.01 -13.14
CA ASP A 31 -20.59 -2.74 -13.54
C ASP A 31 -20.63 -1.69 -12.41
N HIS A 32 -20.81 -2.13 -11.17
CA HIS A 32 -20.86 -1.24 -10.01
C HIS A 32 -19.45 -0.91 -9.50
N LEU A 33 -18.53 -1.86 -9.57
CA LEU A 33 -17.18 -1.73 -9.06
C LEU A 33 -16.27 -0.87 -9.96
N ILE A 34 -16.48 -0.91 -11.27
CA ILE A 34 -15.67 -0.15 -12.24
C ILE A 34 -16.23 1.25 -12.51
N LYS A 35 -17.52 1.47 -12.21
CA LYS A 35 -18.16 2.77 -12.45
C LYS A 35 -17.50 3.83 -11.58
N ASP A 36 -17.00 4.88 -12.23
CA ASP A 36 -16.30 6.00 -11.60
C ASP A 36 -15.09 5.55 -10.74
N TYR A 37 -14.53 4.38 -11.04
CA TYR A 37 -13.35 3.87 -10.36
C TYR A 37 -12.18 4.87 -10.52
N PRO A 38 -11.57 5.33 -9.42
CA PRO A 38 -10.77 6.56 -9.44
C PRO A 38 -9.32 6.35 -9.91
N PHE A 39 -8.88 5.10 -10.09
CA PHE A 39 -7.52 4.79 -10.49
C PHE A 39 -7.45 4.40 -11.96
N SER A 40 -6.35 4.76 -12.62
CA SER A 40 -6.08 4.39 -14.01
C SER A 40 -5.54 2.96 -14.18
N VAL A 41 -5.32 2.26 -13.08
CA VAL A 41 -4.72 0.92 -12.97
C VAL A 41 -5.64 0.05 -12.13
N CYS A 42 -5.56 -1.28 -12.24
CA CYS A 42 -6.42 -2.16 -11.44
C CYS A 42 -6.11 -2.05 -9.95
N LEU A 43 -7.05 -2.48 -9.09
CA LEU A 43 -6.90 -2.36 -7.64
C LEU A 43 -5.67 -3.13 -7.12
N LEU A 44 -5.31 -4.24 -7.75
CA LEU A 44 -4.12 -5.00 -7.41
C LEU A 44 -2.83 -4.20 -7.68
N GLU A 45 -2.77 -3.44 -8.79
CA GLU A 45 -1.63 -2.56 -9.08
C GLU A 45 -1.54 -1.41 -8.07
N VAL A 46 -2.68 -0.87 -7.61
CA VAL A 46 -2.70 0.12 -6.51
C VAL A 46 -2.13 -0.47 -5.22
N VAL A 47 -2.51 -1.70 -4.87
CA VAL A 47 -1.97 -2.41 -3.70
C VAL A 47 -0.46 -2.61 -3.82
N HIS A 48 0.03 -3.08 -4.97
CA HIS A 48 1.46 -3.29 -5.19
C HIS A 48 2.25 -1.98 -5.06
N ALA A 49 1.79 -0.91 -5.72
CA ALA A 49 2.44 0.41 -5.62
C ALA A 49 2.51 0.90 -4.16
N MET A 50 1.47 0.64 -3.36
CA MET A 50 1.46 1.05 -1.95
C MET A 50 2.43 0.22 -1.08
N LEU A 51 2.59 -1.06 -1.38
CA LEU A 51 3.57 -1.93 -0.71
C LEU A 51 5.01 -1.56 -1.07
N GLU A 52 5.29 -1.28 -2.34
CA GLU A 52 6.59 -0.79 -2.80
C GLU A 52 6.96 0.55 -2.15
N TRP A 53 5.98 1.45 -2.01
CA TRP A 53 6.18 2.72 -1.32
C TRP A 53 6.51 2.51 0.17
N GLN A 54 5.78 1.59 0.84
CA GLN A 54 6.06 1.23 2.23
C GLN A 54 7.48 0.64 2.39
N GLU A 55 7.90 -0.24 1.48
CA GLU A 55 9.25 -0.81 1.49
C GLU A 55 10.31 0.28 1.28
N THR A 56 10.10 1.18 0.33
CA THR A 56 11.00 2.31 0.05
C THR A 56 11.22 3.15 1.30
N ILE A 57 10.15 3.50 2.02
CA ILE A 57 10.24 4.26 3.27
C ILE A 57 11.01 3.49 4.34
N ASN A 58 10.72 2.19 4.51
CA ASN A 58 11.42 1.34 5.48
C ASN A 58 12.93 1.28 5.20
N ASN A 59 13.31 1.10 3.93
CA ASN A 59 14.70 1.05 3.51
C ASN A 59 15.44 2.38 3.78
N GLN A 60 14.81 3.52 3.52
CA GLN A 60 15.39 4.84 3.79
C GLN A 60 15.69 5.04 5.28
N LEU A 61 14.81 4.59 6.18
CA LEU A 61 15.03 4.73 7.62
C LEU A 61 16.17 3.85 8.12
N GLU A 62 16.28 2.63 7.60
CA GLU A 62 17.36 1.73 7.97
C GLU A 62 18.72 2.26 7.50
N VAL A 63 18.77 2.89 6.32
CA VAL A 63 19.96 3.60 5.85
C VAL A 63 20.31 4.77 6.79
N ASN A 64 19.33 5.60 7.16
CA ASN A 64 19.56 6.73 8.06
C ASN A 64 20.08 6.29 9.44
N LYS A 65 19.48 5.23 10.02
CA LYS A 65 19.95 4.64 11.29
C LYS A 65 21.39 4.13 11.22
N ARG A 66 21.83 3.60 10.07
CA ARG A 66 23.21 3.12 9.87
C ARG A 66 24.18 4.29 9.71
N GLY A 67 23.80 5.32 8.96
CA GLY A 67 24.62 6.53 8.78
C GLY A 67 24.84 7.33 10.07
N GLU A 68 23.84 7.38 10.95
CA GLU A 68 23.96 8.00 12.28
C GLU A 68 24.93 7.23 13.18
N LYS A 69 24.93 5.89 13.13
CA LYS A 69 25.84 5.05 13.92
C LYS A 69 27.30 5.11 13.50
N THR A 70 27.60 5.43 12.24
CA THR A 70 28.99 5.56 11.74
C THR A 70 29.60 6.94 12.03
N ASN A 71 28.78 7.94 12.38
CA ASN A 71 29.19 9.32 12.64
C ASN A 71 29.21 9.69 14.13
N SER A 72 28.96 8.71 15.03
CA SER A 72 29.05 8.82 16.50
C SER A 72 30.19 7.96 17.03
#